data_AF-A0ABC8TLZ3-F1
#
_entry.id   AF-A0ABC8TLZ3-F1
#
_cell.length_a   1.000
_cell.length_b   1.000
_cell.length_c   1.000
_cell.angle_alpha   90.00
_cell.angle_beta   90.00
_cell.angle_gamma   90.00
#
_symmetry.space_group_name_H-M   'P 1'
#
loop_
_entity.id
_entity.type
_entity.pdbx_description
1 polymer ?
#
loop_
_entity_poly.entity_id
_entity_poly.type
_entity_poly.pdbx_seq_one_letter_code
_entity_poly.pdbx_strand_id
1 'polypeptide(L)'
;MEVRKNKESSTYYVTKFIEVHHHAMMTPSKVYLLRSQKHMDEGAKRLIKKWSESGLDTPNIMSILSHEAGGITGIGFDEDQCRSYIQKLKKQTYGND
;
A
#
# COMPACT_ATOMS: atom_id res chain seq x y z
N MET A 1 -13.07 -17.96 -6.46
CA MET A 1 -12.06 -18.93 -6.92
C MET A 1 -11.93 -20.02 -5.87
N GLU A 2 -11.90 -21.28 -6.27
CA GLU A 2 -11.64 -22.42 -5.39
C GLU A 2 -10.34 -23.11 -5.83
N VAL A 3 -9.48 -23.42 -4.86
CA VAL A 3 -8.18 -24.07 -5.09
C VAL A 3 -8.11 -25.32 -4.21
N ARG A 4 -7.62 -26.42 -4.77
CA ARG A 4 -7.36 -27.67 -4.03
C ARG A 4 -5.90 -28.08 -4.13
N LYS A 5 -5.40 -28.74 -3.08
CA LYS A 5 -4.07 -29.34 -3.08
C LYS A 5 -4.14 -30.72 -3.72
N ASN A 6 -3.24 -30.99 -4.65
CA ASN A 6 -2.97 -32.34 -5.15
C ASN A 6 -2.18 -33.11 -4.08
N LYS A 7 -2.74 -34.24 -3.61
CA LYS A 7 -2.14 -35.03 -2.53
C LYS A 7 -0.88 -35.79 -2.98
N GLU A 8 -0.74 -36.07 -4.27
CA GLU A 8 0.35 -36.88 -4.83
C GLU A 8 1.53 -36.03 -5.29
N SER A 9 1.26 -34.91 -5.96
CA SER A 9 2.31 -34.05 -6.53
C SER A 9 2.70 -32.86 -5.64
N SER A 10 2.07 -32.69 -4.46
CA SER A 10 2.25 -31.52 -3.59
C SER A 10 1.97 -30.16 -4.26
N THR A 11 1.34 -30.14 -5.42
CA THR A 11 0.97 -28.93 -6.16
C THR A 11 -0.45 -28.46 -5.81
N TYR A 12 -0.82 -27.25 -6.21
CA TYR A 12 -2.17 -26.70 -6.08
C TYR A 12 -2.80 -26.55 -7.47
N TYR A 13 -4.10 -26.81 -7.58
CA TYR A 13 -4.86 -26.62 -8.83
C TYR A 13 -6.17 -25.87 -8.56
N VAL A 14 -6.57 -25.04 -9.51
CA VAL A 14 -7.83 -24.28 -9.46
C VAL A 14 -8.97 -25.21 -9.86
N THR A 15 -9.96 -25.39 -8.99
CA THR A 15 -11.15 -26.23 -9.28
C THR A 15 -12.33 -25.43 -9.80
N LYS A 16 -12.42 -24.15 -9.45
CA LYS A 16 -13.50 -23.28 -9.87
C LYS A 16 -13.00 -21.86 -10.03
N PHE A 17 -13.19 -21.33 -11.24
CA PHE A 17 -12.97 -19.94 -11.57
C PHE A 17 -14.31 -19.34 -12.00
N ILE A 18 -14.69 -18.20 -11.43
CA ILE A 18 -15.88 -17.45 -11.82
C ILE A 18 -15.35 -16.18 -12.45
N GLU A 19 -15.49 -16.07 -13.76
CA GLU A 19 -15.00 -14.94 -14.55
C GLU A 19 -15.94 -13.73 -14.47
N VAL A 20 -17.23 -13.98 -14.30
CA VAL A 20 -18.26 -12.93 -14.30
C VAL A 20 -18.39 -12.32 -12.91
N HIS A 21 -18.16 -11.02 -12.82
CA HIS A 21 -18.39 -10.21 -11.64
C HIS A 21 -19.68 -9.40 -11.78
N HIS A 22 -20.31 -9.03 -10.65
CA HIS A 22 -21.49 -8.15 -10.65
C HIS A 22 -21.16 -6.67 -10.86
N HIS A 23 -19.91 -6.35 -11.16
CA HIS A 23 -19.44 -5.00 -11.46
C HIS A 23 -18.38 -5.06 -12.56
N ALA A 24 -18.17 -3.93 -13.24
CA ALA A 24 -17.06 -3.80 -14.17
C ALA A 24 -15.73 -3.96 -13.44
N MET A 25 -14.75 -4.58 -14.11
CA MET A 25 -13.38 -4.62 -13.62
C MET A 25 -12.80 -3.20 -13.54
N MET A 26 -11.96 -2.97 -12.54
CA MET A 26 -11.26 -1.69 -12.38
C MET A 26 -10.36 -1.42 -13.58
N THR A 27 -10.35 -0.18 -14.07
CA THR A 27 -9.46 0.23 -15.16
C THR A 27 -8.01 0.31 -14.65
N PRO A 28 -7.00 0.04 -15.50
CA PRO A 28 -5.59 0.17 -15.14
C PRO A 28 -5.24 1.53 -14.51
N SER A 29 -5.84 2.61 -15.00
CA SER A 29 -5.67 3.98 -14.47
C SER A 29 -6.14 4.18 -13.02
N LYS A 30 -6.99 3.30 -12.50
CA LYS A 30 -7.57 3.37 -11.15
C LYS A 30 -7.03 2.28 -10.22
N VAL A 31 -6.08 1.46 -10.69
CA VAL A 31 -5.50 0.35 -9.93
C VAL A 31 -4.87 0.83 -8.62
N TYR A 32 -4.31 2.05 -8.58
CA TYR A 32 -3.75 2.67 -7.36
C TYR A 32 -4.78 2.84 -6.21
N LEU A 33 -6.08 2.81 -6.50
CA LEU A 33 -7.13 2.86 -5.48
C LEU A 33 -7.34 1.52 -4.77
N LEU A 34 -6.91 0.40 -5.38
CA LEU A 34 -7.02 -0.93 -4.77
C LEU A 34 -6.05 -1.06 -3.61
N ARG A 35 -6.56 -1.48 -2.45
CA ARG A 35 -5.74 -1.72 -1.26
C ARG A 35 -4.58 -2.69 -1.51
N SER A 36 -4.78 -3.71 -2.34
CA SER A 36 -3.73 -4.69 -2.69
C SER A 36 -2.59 -4.12 -3.54
N GLN A 37 -2.81 -2.95 -4.15
CA GLN A 37 -1.81 -2.25 -4.96
C GLN A 37 -1.08 -1.19 -4.15
N LYS A 38 -1.60 -0.88 -2.96
CA LYS A 38 -1.01 0.09 -2.07
C LYS A 38 0.20 -0.50 -1.36
N HIS A 39 1.39 -0.01 -1.68
CA HIS A 39 2.66 -0.37 -1.08
C HIS A 39 3.49 0.88 -0.82
N MET A 40 4.11 0.93 0.36
CA MET A 40 5.00 2.02 0.73
C MET A 40 6.44 1.54 0.58
N ASP A 41 7.13 2.09 -0.41
CA ASP A 41 8.52 1.75 -0.70
C ASP A 41 9.45 2.16 0.45
N GLU A 42 10.56 1.45 0.61
CA GLU A 42 11.57 1.77 1.64
C GLU A 42 12.17 3.18 1.45
N GLY A 43 12.30 3.63 0.20
CA GLY A 43 12.69 5.01 -0.11
C GLY A 43 11.70 6.03 0.45
N ALA A 44 10.41 5.84 0.19
CA ALA A 44 9.35 6.68 0.72
C ALA A 44 9.30 6.64 2.25
N LYS A 45 9.41 5.46 2.86
CA LYS A 45 9.47 5.29 4.34
C LYS A 45 10.59 6.10 4.98
N ARG A 46 11.78 6.11 4.37
CA ARG A 46 12.93 6.89 4.85
C ARG A 46 12.67 8.40 4.78
N LEU A 47 12.10 8.88 3.68
CA LEU A 47 11.75 10.30 3.52
C LEU A 47 10.66 10.71 4.51
N ILE A 48 9.59 9.93 4.63
CA ILE A 48 8.50 10.16 5.58
C ILE A 48 9.03 10.24 7.02
N LYS A 49 9.91 9.31 7.41
CA LYS A 49 10.54 9.33 8.74
C LYS A 49 11.31 10.63 8.97
N LYS A 50 12.21 10.98 8.04
CA LYS A 50 13.05 12.18 8.13
C LYS A 50 12.22 13.46 8.21
N TRP A 51 11.20 13.60 7.36
CA TRP A 51 10.35 14.78 7.32
C TRP A 51 9.43 14.87 8.53
N SER A 52 8.89 13.74 9.00
CA SER A 52 8.11 13.71 10.25
C SER A 52 8.96 14.09 11.47
N GLU A 53 10.21 13.65 11.53
CA GLU A 53 11.17 14.05 12.58
C GLU A 53 11.54 15.54 12.48
N SER A 54 11.51 16.10 11.27
CA SER A 54 11.72 17.53 11.01
C SER A 54 10.47 18.40 11.25
N GLY A 55 9.38 17.79 11.73
CA GLY A 55 8.14 18.50 12.10
C GLY A 55 7.14 18.70 10.98
N LEU A 56 7.33 18.11 9.79
CA LEU A 56 6.30 18.15 8.75
C LEU A 56 5.12 17.26 9.12
N ASP A 57 3.92 17.77 8.89
CA ASP A 57 2.68 17.02 9.04
C ASP A 57 2.42 16.10 7.83
N THR A 58 1.52 15.14 8.01
CA THR A 58 1.20 14.15 6.98
C THR A 58 0.70 14.77 5.67
N PRO A 59 -0.19 15.80 5.67
CA PRO A 59 -0.62 16.45 4.44
C PRO A 59 0.53 17.09 3.65
N ASN A 60 1.44 17.81 4.31
CA ASN A 60 2.58 18.42 3.60
C ASN A 60 3.54 17.35 3.06
N ILE A 61 3.80 16.29 3.84
CA ILE A 61 4.60 15.14 3.39
C ILE A 61 3.98 14.53 2.11
N MET A 62 2.67 14.26 2.12
CA MET A 62 1.98 13.69 0.96
C MET A 62 1.99 14.64 -0.24
N SER A 63 1.84 15.94 -0.01
CA SER A 63 1.92 16.94 -1.08
C SER A 63 3.30 16.95 -1.76
N ILE A 64 4.39 16.87 -0.99
CA ILE A 64 5.75 16.83 -1.53
C ILE A 64 5.96 15.55 -2.33
N LEU A 65 5.63 14.39 -1.76
CA LEU A 65 5.76 13.10 -2.44
C LEU A 65 4.95 13.06 -3.74
N SER A 66 3.75 13.65 -3.72
CA SER A 66 2.87 13.66 -4.89
C SER A 66 3.44 14.52 -5.98
N HIS A 67 3.97 15.70 -5.62
CA HIS A 67 4.63 16.58 -6.57
C HIS A 67 5.87 15.92 -7.20
N GLU A 68 6.72 15.27 -6.39
CA GLU A 68 7.91 14.56 -6.87
C GLU A 68 7.57 13.35 -7.76
N ALA A 69 6.48 12.65 -7.47
CA ALA A 69 6.02 11.49 -8.24
C ALA A 69 5.20 11.84 -9.49
N GLY A 70 5.02 13.13 -9.82
CA GLY A 70 4.22 13.58 -10.96
C GLY A 70 2.70 13.44 -10.75
N GLY A 71 2.25 13.40 -9.50
CA GLY A 71 0.84 13.31 -9.10
C GLY A 71 0.56 12.16 -8.13
N ILE A 72 -0.65 12.13 -7.60
CA ILE A 72 -1.05 11.13 -6.58
C ILE A 72 -1.10 9.70 -7.15
N THR A 73 -1.30 9.55 -8.46
CA THR A 73 -1.29 8.27 -9.15
C THR A 73 0.11 7.65 -9.20
N GLY A 74 1.16 8.45 -9.06
CA GLY A 74 2.55 8.00 -8.99
C GLY A 74 2.95 7.52 -7.59
N ILE A 75 2.17 7.84 -6.55
CA ILE A 75 2.41 7.34 -5.21
C ILE A 75 1.71 5.99 -5.03
N GLY A 76 2.48 4.98 -4.62
CA GLY A 76 1.96 3.65 -4.30
C GLY A 76 1.14 3.58 -3.01
N PHE A 77 0.82 4.67 -2.32
CA PHE A 77 0.14 4.65 -1.02
C PHE A 77 -0.68 5.93 -0.79
N ASP A 78 -1.58 5.89 0.18
CA ASP A 78 -2.44 7.03 0.55
C ASP A 78 -2.00 7.71 1.85
N GLU A 79 -2.65 8.83 2.17
CA GLU A 79 -2.39 9.60 3.39
C GLU A 79 -2.65 8.76 4.65
N ASP A 80 -3.67 7.89 4.65
CA ASP A 80 -4.00 7.02 5.79
C ASP A 80 -2.87 6.04 6.11
N GLN A 81 -2.24 5.45 5.09
CA GLN A 81 -1.06 4.62 5.27
C GLN A 81 0.13 5.43 5.77
N CYS A 82 0.36 6.65 5.24
CA CYS A 82 1.41 7.54 5.73
C CYS A 82 1.20 7.86 7.22
N ARG A 83 -0.03 8.21 7.61
CA ARG A 83 -0.42 8.50 8.99
C ARG A 83 -0.23 7.28 9.91
N SER A 84 -0.67 6.11 9.44
CA SER A 84 -0.51 4.84 10.17
C SER A 84 0.97 4.49 10.39
N TYR A 85 1.81 4.71 9.37
CA TYR A 85 3.25 4.49 9.46
C TYR A 85 3.92 5.44 10.46
N ILE A 86 3.60 6.74 10.41
CA ILE A 86 4.11 7.73 11.37
C ILE A 86 3.68 7.39 12.80
N GLN A 87 2.43 6.96 13.01
CA GLN A 87 1.97 6.50 14.33
C GLN A 87 2.76 5.28 14.81
N LYS A 88 3.08 4.34 13.92
CA LYS A 88 3.91 3.17 14.25
C LYS A 88 5.32 3.58 14.67
N LEU A 89 5.95 4.52 13.95
CA LEU A 89 7.26 5.06 14.30
C LEU A 89 7.25 5.70 15.70
N LYS A 90 6.23 6.51 15.99
CA LYS A 90 6.05 7.13 17.31
C LYS A 90 5.96 6.07 18.40
N LYS A 91 5.09 5.06 18.25
CA LYS A 91 4.96 3.95 19.21
C LYS A 91 6.27 3.18 19.44
N GLN A 92 7.06 2.95 18.40
CA GLN A 92 8.36 2.29 18.52
C GLN A 92 9.36 3.14 19.30
N THR A 93 9.28 4.47 19.16
CA THR A 93 10.16 5.40 19.88
C THR A 93 9.82 5.45 21.37
N TYR A 94 8.53 5.47 21.73
CA TYR A 94 8.06 5.53 23.13
C TYR A 94 8.00 4.17 23.85
N GLY A 95 8.11 3.04 23.13
CA GLY A 95 8.06 1.70 23.71
C GLY A 95 9.42 1.14 24.13
N ASN A 96 10.47 1.97 24.09
CA ASN A 96 11.85 1.62 24.41
C ASN A 96 12.35 2.28 25.72
N ASP A 97 11.45 2.89 26.49
CA ASP A 97 11.69 3.47 27.82
C ASP A 97 11.21 2.53 28.93
#